data_AF-A0A9X4MVG1-F1
#
_entry.id   AF-A0A9X4MVG1-F1
#
_cell.length_a   1.000
_cell.length_b   1.000
_cell.length_c   1.000
_cell.angle_alpha   90.00
_cell.angle_beta   90.00
_cell.angle_gamma   90.00
#
_symmetry.space_group_name_H-M   'P 1'
#
loop_
_entity.id
_entity.type
_entity.pdbx_description
1 polymer ?
#
loop_
_entity_poly.entity_id
_entity_poly.type
_entity_poly.pdbx_seq_one_letter_code
_entity_poly.pdbx_strand_id
1 'polypeptide(L)'
;PADTTITVDEGSLPPGVRYNADTKTFEGTPTRIGTYNVTVTVAPTGVRNNDLTKTVTFHVTALPASIDISNNNQTIQLGTEMTASVVTPNQYGELRGLDAILESVGNNSSGITERMIAQYLLGQYGLVYDTNTHTISGTPTKTGQIRFTFKSVNSFDLGSNTAEETFVLTIVNDQSRIPVITAAVEGTTTITGTGVDGATITVTLPDGTEKTAQVVDG
;
A
#
# COMPACT_ATOMS: atom_id res chain seq x y z
N PRO A 1 29.09 -42.86 7.54
CA PRO A 1 29.65 -44.24 7.50
C PRO A 1 28.55 -45.20 7.04
N ALA A 2 28.89 -46.24 6.27
CA ALA A 2 27.88 -47.11 5.63
C ALA A 2 27.02 -47.91 6.64
N ASP A 3 27.45 -48.02 7.90
CA ASP A 3 26.81 -48.82 8.93
C ASP A 3 26.24 -47.96 10.07
N THR A 4 25.55 -46.85 9.78
CA THR A 4 24.89 -46.02 10.82
C THR A 4 23.48 -45.63 10.43
N THR A 5 22.53 -45.77 11.35
CA THR A 5 21.17 -45.25 11.22
C THR A 5 21.09 -43.88 11.88
N ILE A 6 20.45 -42.92 11.20
CA ILE A 6 20.18 -41.59 11.76
C ILE A 6 18.68 -41.49 11.99
N THR A 7 18.30 -41.15 13.22
CA THR A 7 16.91 -40.89 13.62
C THR A 7 16.80 -39.45 14.08
N VAL A 8 15.78 -38.76 13.59
CA VAL A 8 15.48 -37.37 13.94
C VAL A 8 14.12 -37.33 14.65
N ASP A 9 14.04 -36.60 15.75
CA ASP A 9 12.76 -36.28 16.37
C ASP A 9 12.00 -35.24 15.52
N GLU A 10 11.24 -35.72 14.55
CA GLU A 10 10.47 -34.86 13.64
C GLU A 10 9.35 -34.08 14.35
N GLY A 11 8.88 -34.55 15.51
CA GLY A 11 7.87 -33.83 16.31
C GLY A 11 8.42 -32.52 16.92
N SER A 12 9.74 -32.42 17.04
CA SER A 12 10.42 -31.22 17.53
C SER A 12 10.88 -30.29 16.41
N LEU A 13 10.67 -30.63 15.13
CA LEU A 13 11.02 -29.75 14.01
C LEU A 13 10.11 -28.52 13.94
N PRO A 14 10.61 -27.39 13.41
CA PRO A 14 9.73 -26.28 13.05
C PRO A 14 8.62 -26.76 12.09
N PRO A 15 7.35 -26.33 12.28
CA PRO A 15 6.28 -26.63 11.35
C PRO A 15 6.66 -26.25 9.91
N GLY A 16 6.41 -27.15 8.95
CA GLY A 16 6.81 -26.97 7.56
C GLY A 16 8.22 -27.47 7.22
N VAL A 17 8.98 -27.97 8.20
CA VAL A 17 10.28 -28.63 8.01
C VAL A 17 10.16 -30.14 8.26
N ARG A 18 10.84 -30.94 7.44
CA ARG A 18 10.97 -32.40 7.62
C ARG A 18 12.43 -32.84 7.50
N TYR A 19 12.73 -34.05 7.94
CA TYR A 19 14.01 -34.68 7.67
C TYR A 19 13.92 -35.62 6.45
N ASN A 20 14.76 -35.37 5.45
CA ASN A 20 14.91 -36.27 4.31
C ASN A 20 15.96 -37.33 4.64
N ALA A 21 15.52 -38.56 4.89
CA ALA A 21 16.40 -39.65 5.27
C ALA A 21 17.29 -40.16 4.12
N ASP A 22 16.94 -39.92 2.85
CA ASP A 22 17.72 -40.39 1.70
C ASP A 22 18.93 -39.47 1.47
N THR A 23 18.70 -38.16 1.54
CA THR A 23 19.73 -37.12 1.34
C THR A 23 20.41 -36.69 2.65
N LYS A 24 19.87 -37.11 3.80
CA LYS A 24 20.30 -36.72 5.15
C LYS A 24 20.23 -35.21 5.39
N THR A 25 19.26 -34.52 4.78
CA THR A 25 19.07 -33.06 4.89
C THR A 25 17.76 -32.71 5.57
N PHE A 26 17.71 -31.53 6.21
CA PHE A 26 16.44 -30.92 6.62
C PHE A 26 15.90 -30.09 5.45
N GLU A 27 14.61 -30.24 5.14
CA GLU A 27 13.98 -29.62 3.98
C GLU A 27 12.64 -28.99 4.33
N GLY A 28 12.28 -27.93 3.60
CA GLY A 28 11.00 -27.25 3.74
C GLY A 28 11.15 -25.77 4.10
N THR A 29 10.02 -25.14 4.41
CA THR A 29 9.96 -23.72 4.78
C THR A 29 9.25 -23.61 6.12
N PRO A 30 9.93 -23.15 7.18
CA PRO A 30 9.30 -22.95 8.48
C PRO A 30 8.12 -21.98 8.36
N THR A 31 6.98 -22.32 8.96
CA THR A 31 5.77 -21.49 8.91
C THR A 31 5.45 -20.81 10.23
N ARG A 32 6.25 -21.04 11.27
CA ARG A 32 6.01 -20.49 12.61
C ARG A 32 7.30 -20.07 13.29
N ILE A 33 7.32 -18.86 13.82
CA ILE A 33 8.42 -18.33 14.61
C ILE A 33 8.62 -19.14 15.88
N GLY A 34 9.86 -19.23 16.34
CA GLY A 34 10.19 -19.94 17.57
C GLY A 34 11.61 -20.47 17.59
N THR A 35 11.96 -21.02 18.75
CA THR A 35 13.19 -21.80 18.91
C THR A 35 12.83 -23.26 19.09
N TYR A 36 13.40 -24.12 18.25
CA TYR A 36 13.10 -25.55 18.21
C TYR A 36 14.37 -26.34 18.48
N ASN A 37 14.34 -27.18 19.51
CA ASN A 37 15.47 -28.03 19.91
C ASN A 37 15.21 -29.45 19.42
N VAL A 38 15.84 -29.82 18.32
CA VAL A 38 15.64 -31.11 17.65
C VAL A 38 16.69 -32.10 18.10
N THR A 39 16.27 -33.25 18.60
CA THR A 39 17.20 -34.33 18.97
C THR A 39 17.49 -35.20 17.75
N VAL A 40 18.78 -35.38 17.45
CA VAL A 40 19.29 -36.27 16.41
C VAL A 40 20.06 -37.40 17.08
N THR A 41 19.69 -38.64 16.75
CA THR A 41 20.32 -39.85 17.26
C THR A 41 21.03 -40.57 16.13
N VAL A 42 22.29 -40.95 16.36
CA VAL A 42 23.08 -41.78 15.44
C VAL A 42 23.36 -43.11 16.12
N ALA A 43 22.93 -44.20 15.50
CA ALA A 43 23.11 -45.56 16.00
C ALA A 43 23.98 -46.38 15.03
N PRO A 44 25.14 -46.91 15.46
CA PRO A 44 25.93 -47.85 14.67
C PRO A 44 25.19 -49.18 14.49
N THR A 45 25.26 -49.73 13.28
CA THR A 45 24.56 -50.96 12.90
C THR A 45 25.22 -52.16 13.57
N GLY A 46 24.41 -53.03 14.18
CA GLY A 46 24.90 -54.26 14.81
C GLY A 46 25.57 -54.07 16.18
N VAL A 47 25.70 -52.84 16.69
CA VAL A 47 26.29 -52.55 18.00
C VAL A 47 25.21 -51.99 18.92
N ARG A 48 24.95 -52.67 20.04
CA ARG A 48 23.97 -52.22 21.04
C ARG A 48 24.58 -51.19 21.99
N ASN A 49 23.77 -50.25 22.47
CA ASN A 49 24.11 -49.27 23.51
C ASN A 49 25.27 -48.33 23.15
N ASN A 50 25.44 -48.00 21.86
CA ASN A 50 26.49 -47.10 21.39
C ASN A 50 25.89 -45.95 20.55
N ASP A 51 24.71 -45.50 20.97
CA ASP A 51 23.99 -44.42 20.32
C ASP A 51 24.57 -43.09 20.78
N LEU A 52 24.74 -42.16 19.84
CA LEU A 52 25.12 -40.78 20.12
C LEU A 52 23.93 -39.87 19.86
N THR A 53 23.56 -39.05 20.85
CA THR A 53 22.54 -38.02 20.70
C THR A 53 23.14 -36.63 20.68
N LYS A 54 22.62 -35.77 19.81
CA LYS A 54 22.96 -34.35 19.74
C LYS A 54 21.70 -33.53 19.50
N THR A 55 21.70 -32.31 20.05
CA THR A 55 20.63 -31.33 19.82
C THR A 55 21.04 -30.37 18.73
N VAL A 56 20.15 -30.15 17.76
CA VAL A 56 20.23 -29.10 16.75
C VAL A 56 19.18 -28.06 17.09
N THR A 57 19.58 -26.80 17.23
CA THR A 57 18.67 -25.70 17.52
C THR A 57 18.33 -24.93 16.25
N PHE A 58 17.04 -24.82 15.93
CA PHE A 58 16.54 -23.94 14.88
C PHE A 58 16.01 -22.66 15.53
N HIS A 59 16.44 -21.52 15.01
CA HIS A 59 15.89 -20.20 15.36
C HIS A 59 15.11 -19.66 14.17
N VAL A 60 13.78 -19.76 14.23
CA VAL A 60 12.90 -19.19 13.22
C VAL A 60 12.49 -17.80 13.65
N THR A 61 12.96 -16.80 12.91
CA THR A 61 12.75 -15.38 13.22
C THR A 61 11.52 -14.82 12.53
N ALA A 62 11.01 -13.70 13.05
CA ALA A 62 9.88 -12.99 12.45
C ALA A 62 10.17 -12.59 11.01
N LEU A 63 9.16 -12.73 10.15
CA LEU A 63 9.23 -12.32 8.77
C LEU A 63 9.01 -10.80 8.71
N PRO A 64 9.83 -10.00 7.99
CA PRO A 64 9.59 -8.58 7.84
C PRO A 64 8.27 -8.34 7.10
N ALA A 65 7.55 -7.29 7.48
CA ALA A 65 6.43 -6.77 6.73
C ALA A 65 6.92 -5.72 5.72
N SER A 66 6.21 -5.59 4.60
CA SER A 66 6.41 -4.49 3.66
C SER A 66 5.08 -4.07 3.06
N ILE A 67 5.02 -2.83 2.61
CA ILE A 67 3.89 -2.26 1.89
C ILE A 67 4.44 -1.18 0.95
N ASP A 68 3.87 -1.08 -0.24
CA ASP A 68 4.17 -0.04 -1.23
C ASP A 68 2.87 0.51 -1.82
N ILE A 69 2.89 1.75 -2.28
CA ILE A 69 1.76 2.39 -2.95
C ILE A 69 2.22 2.97 -4.29
N SER A 70 1.70 2.43 -5.39
CA SER A 70 2.03 2.94 -6.72
C SER A 70 1.38 4.31 -6.98
N ASN A 71 2.01 5.11 -7.84
CA ASN A 71 1.50 6.44 -8.22
C ASN A 71 1.15 7.32 -6.99
N ASN A 72 1.93 7.22 -5.90
CA ASN A 72 1.68 8.00 -4.69
C ASN A 72 2.15 9.47 -4.85
N ASN A 73 1.70 10.36 -3.96
CA ASN A 73 2.05 11.79 -3.94
C ASN A 73 1.65 12.56 -5.22
N GLN A 74 0.54 12.16 -5.85
CA GLN A 74 0.01 12.86 -7.03
C GLN A 74 -0.45 14.28 -6.70
N THR A 75 -0.36 15.17 -7.69
CA THR A 75 -1.01 16.49 -7.68
C THR A 75 -1.90 16.61 -8.90
N ILE A 76 -3.20 16.82 -8.69
CA ILE A 76 -4.20 16.88 -9.76
C ILE A 76 -5.13 18.09 -9.58
N GLN A 77 -5.78 18.50 -10.67
CA GLN A 77 -6.81 19.53 -10.65
C GLN A 77 -8.14 18.96 -10.17
N LEU A 78 -8.89 19.74 -9.39
CA LEU A 78 -10.24 19.40 -8.96
C LEU A 78 -11.11 18.98 -10.16
N GLY A 79 -11.82 17.86 -10.03
CA GLY A 79 -12.68 17.34 -11.09
C GLY A 79 -11.95 16.53 -12.17
N THR A 80 -10.63 16.34 -12.07
CA THR A 80 -9.87 15.43 -12.93
C THR A 80 -9.76 14.05 -12.29
N GLU A 81 -9.82 12.99 -13.08
CA GLU A 81 -9.55 11.63 -12.62
C GLU A 81 -8.07 11.48 -12.21
N MET A 82 -7.82 10.85 -11.07
CA MET A 82 -6.45 10.53 -10.65
C MET A 82 -5.88 9.38 -11.48
N THR A 83 -4.55 9.27 -11.55
CA THR A 83 -3.94 7.99 -11.97
C THR A 83 -4.18 6.97 -10.85
N ALA A 84 -4.70 5.80 -11.17
CA ALA A 84 -5.02 4.79 -10.15
C ALA A 84 -3.76 4.40 -9.34
N SER A 85 -3.92 4.30 -8.02
CA SER A 85 -2.86 3.88 -7.10
C SER A 85 -3.16 2.48 -6.58
N VAL A 86 -2.16 1.60 -6.52
CA VAL A 86 -2.32 0.22 -6.05
C VAL A 86 -1.53 0.05 -4.76
N VAL A 87 -2.20 -0.46 -3.72
CA VAL A 87 -1.59 -0.77 -2.43
C VAL A 87 -1.11 -2.21 -2.44
N THR A 88 0.20 -2.41 -2.28
CA THR A 88 0.84 -3.72 -2.42
C THR A 88 1.53 -4.12 -1.11
N PRO A 89 0.87 -4.91 -0.24
CA PRO A 89 1.55 -5.52 0.91
C PRO A 89 2.51 -6.64 0.45
N ASN A 90 3.37 -7.12 1.34
CA ASN A 90 3.99 -8.42 1.13
C ASN A 90 2.92 -9.53 1.03
N GLN A 91 3.29 -10.68 0.45
CA GLN A 91 2.37 -11.80 0.20
C GLN A 91 1.75 -12.43 1.47
N TYR A 92 2.23 -12.06 2.66
CA TYR A 92 1.78 -12.61 3.95
C TYR A 92 1.06 -11.57 4.81
N GLY A 93 1.00 -10.33 4.34
CA GLY A 93 0.46 -9.21 5.07
C GLY A 93 -1.01 -9.04 4.79
N GLU A 94 -1.80 -8.93 5.84
CA GLU A 94 -3.18 -8.48 5.76
C GLU A 94 -3.21 -6.94 5.74
N LEU A 95 -3.97 -6.34 4.82
CA LEU A 95 -4.13 -4.90 4.75
C LEU A 95 -5.12 -4.38 5.81
N ARG A 96 -4.73 -3.26 6.41
CA ARG A 96 -5.48 -2.53 7.43
C ARG A 96 -5.38 -1.03 7.16
N GLY A 97 -6.38 -0.28 7.61
CA GLY A 97 -6.34 1.18 7.62
C GLY A 97 -5.97 1.73 8.99
N LEU A 98 -5.14 2.76 9.02
CA LEU A 98 -4.84 3.57 10.20
C LEU A 98 -5.18 5.03 9.87
N ASP A 99 -6.31 5.49 10.40
CA ASP A 99 -6.60 6.92 10.47
C ASP A 99 -7.09 7.21 11.89
N ALA A 100 -6.62 8.29 12.51
CA ALA A 100 -6.89 8.63 13.90
C ALA A 100 -8.39 8.76 14.19
N ILE A 101 -9.18 9.17 13.20
CA ILE A 101 -10.64 9.26 13.31
C ILE A 101 -11.28 7.87 13.26
N LEU A 102 -10.70 6.92 12.52
CA LEU A 102 -11.19 5.54 12.38
C LEU A 102 -10.77 4.65 13.55
N GLU A 103 -9.57 4.85 14.11
CA GLU A 103 -9.10 4.18 15.33
C GLU A 103 -10.04 4.44 16.52
N SER A 104 -10.62 5.65 16.61
CA SER A 104 -11.58 6.03 17.66
C SER A 104 -12.92 5.29 17.55
N VAL A 105 -13.29 4.80 16.37
CA VAL A 105 -14.54 4.04 16.17
C VAL A 105 -14.35 2.55 16.48
N GLY A 106 -13.11 2.06 16.40
CA GLY A 106 -12.76 0.65 16.57
C GLY A 106 -12.13 0.27 17.92
N ASN A 107 -11.61 1.22 18.71
CA ASN A 107 -10.80 0.93 19.91
C ASN A 107 -9.74 -0.16 19.67
N ASN A 108 -9.16 -0.21 18.47
CA ASN A 108 -8.31 -1.31 18.06
C ASN A 108 -7.01 -0.76 17.44
N SER A 109 -5.91 -0.87 18.19
CA SER A 109 -4.56 -0.54 17.72
C SER A 109 -4.09 -1.42 16.55
N SER A 110 -4.87 -2.43 16.17
CA SER A 110 -4.62 -3.30 15.00
C SER A 110 -5.08 -2.69 13.67
N GLY A 111 -5.70 -1.50 13.69
CA GLY A 111 -6.29 -0.85 12.51
C GLY A 111 -7.67 -1.39 12.12
N ILE A 112 -8.26 -0.81 11.08
CA ILE A 112 -9.59 -1.18 10.56
C ILE A 112 -9.49 -2.10 9.34
N THR A 113 -10.54 -2.90 9.11
CA THR A 113 -10.66 -3.78 7.93
C THR A 113 -10.80 -2.99 6.62
N GLU A 114 -10.40 -3.59 5.50
CA GLU A 114 -10.48 -2.99 4.17
C GLU A 114 -11.87 -2.50 3.76
N ARG A 115 -12.93 -3.19 4.19
CA ARG A 115 -14.31 -2.77 3.93
C ARG A 115 -14.59 -1.35 4.46
N MET A 116 -14.04 -1.02 5.63
CA MET A 116 -14.20 0.30 6.23
C MET A 116 -13.34 1.34 5.51
N ILE A 117 -12.18 0.95 4.97
CA ILE A 117 -11.34 1.82 4.14
C ILE A 117 -12.12 2.27 2.90
N ALA A 118 -12.77 1.33 2.20
CA ALA A 118 -13.55 1.64 1.00
C ALA A 118 -14.69 2.62 1.29
N GLN A 119 -15.43 2.41 2.38
CA GLN A 119 -16.51 3.31 2.79
C GLN A 119 -15.98 4.70 3.16
N TYR A 120 -14.82 4.77 3.83
CA TYR A 120 -14.20 6.01 4.24
C TYR A 120 -13.71 6.84 3.04
N LEU A 121 -12.93 6.23 2.14
CA LEU A 121 -12.40 6.91 0.96
C LEU A 121 -13.53 7.43 0.06
N LEU A 122 -14.60 6.64 -0.10
CA LEU A 122 -15.75 7.06 -0.88
C LEU A 122 -16.52 8.20 -0.21
N GLY A 123 -16.84 8.06 1.08
CA GLY A 123 -17.66 9.03 1.80
C GLY A 123 -16.96 10.38 2.07
N GLN A 124 -15.66 10.36 2.36
CA GLN A 124 -14.93 11.58 2.70
C GLN A 124 -14.38 12.32 1.49
N TYR A 125 -13.88 11.55 0.51
CA TYR A 125 -13.07 12.08 -0.58
C TYR A 125 -13.65 11.83 -1.97
N GLY A 126 -14.66 10.96 -2.09
CA GLY A 126 -15.19 10.53 -3.40
C GLY A 126 -14.27 9.57 -4.15
N LEU A 127 -13.31 8.95 -3.46
CA LEU A 127 -12.41 7.96 -4.05
C LEU A 127 -12.95 6.55 -3.87
N VAL A 128 -12.81 5.71 -4.88
CA VAL A 128 -13.21 4.30 -4.81
C VAL A 128 -11.99 3.46 -4.47
N TYR A 129 -12.13 2.54 -3.51
CA TYR A 129 -11.15 1.50 -3.21
C TYR A 129 -11.73 0.12 -3.50
N ASP A 130 -11.13 -0.59 -4.44
CA ASP A 130 -11.48 -1.98 -4.76
C ASP A 130 -10.67 -2.93 -3.87
N THR A 131 -11.37 -3.72 -3.05
CA THR A 131 -10.73 -4.65 -2.10
C THR A 131 -10.18 -5.91 -2.74
N ASN A 132 -10.53 -6.22 -4.00
CA ASN A 132 -9.99 -7.38 -4.70
C ASN A 132 -8.67 -7.06 -5.39
N THR A 133 -8.52 -5.82 -5.86
CA THR A 133 -7.34 -5.35 -6.58
C THR A 133 -6.49 -4.36 -5.78
N HIS A 134 -6.92 -4.03 -4.56
CA HIS A 134 -6.33 -3.01 -3.68
C HIS A 134 -6.06 -1.68 -4.39
N THR A 135 -6.96 -1.29 -5.30
CA THR A 135 -6.80 -0.14 -6.19
C THR A 135 -7.63 1.04 -5.71
N ILE A 136 -6.99 2.20 -5.56
CA ILE A 136 -7.61 3.51 -5.30
C ILE A 136 -7.77 4.23 -6.64
N SER A 137 -8.98 4.69 -6.95
CA SER A 137 -9.30 5.37 -8.21
C SER A 137 -10.42 6.40 -8.05
N GLY A 138 -10.66 7.17 -9.11
CA GLY A 138 -11.80 8.08 -9.22
C GLY A 138 -11.41 9.55 -9.35
N THR A 139 -12.43 10.41 -9.25
CA THR A 139 -12.34 11.85 -9.41
C THR A 139 -12.64 12.53 -8.08
N PRO A 140 -11.65 13.11 -7.39
CA PRO A 140 -11.89 13.80 -6.13
C PRO A 140 -12.87 14.97 -6.27
N THR A 141 -13.74 15.11 -5.27
CA THR A 141 -14.79 16.13 -5.26
C THR A 141 -14.48 17.33 -4.37
N LYS A 142 -13.33 17.31 -3.68
CA LYS A 142 -12.90 18.34 -2.74
C LYS A 142 -11.42 18.65 -2.95
N THR A 143 -11.09 19.93 -2.82
CA THR A 143 -9.71 20.44 -2.85
C THR A 143 -9.00 20.16 -1.53
N GLY A 144 -7.68 20.11 -1.56
CA GLY A 144 -6.83 19.90 -0.38
C GLY A 144 -5.96 18.66 -0.52
N GLN A 145 -5.32 18.27 0.58
CA GLN A 145 -4.47 17.08 0.62
C GLN A 145 -5.19 15.94 1.33
N ILE A 146 -5.42 14.86 0.61
CA ILE A 146 -5.90 13.59 1.16
C ILE A 146 -4.69 12.86 1.71
N ARG A 147 -4.81 12.34 2.94
CA ARG A 147 -3.82 11.45 3.56
C ARG A 147 -4.56 10.26 4.14
N PHE A 148 -4.11 9.06 3.80
CA PHE A 148 -4.64 7.83 4.37
C PHE A 148 -3.51 6.82 4.57
N THR A 149 -3.29 6.37 5.81
CA THR A 149 -2.23 5.41 6.11
C THR A 149 -2.75 3.99 6.01
N PHE A 150 -2.11 3.20 5.15
CA PHE A 150 -2.29 1.76 5.09
C PHE A 150 -1.26 1.07 5.96
N LYS A 151 -1.64 -0.07 6.53
CA LYS A 151 -0.79 -0.93 7.33
C LYS A 151 -0.88 -2.35 6.79
N SER A 152 0.27 -2.95 6.50
CA SER A 152 0.42 -4.38 6.26
C SER A 152 0.79 -5.07 7.58
N VAL A 153 0.09 -6.15 7.92
CA VAL A 153 0.27 -6.90 9.17
C VAL A 153 0.50 -8.37 8.86
N ASN A 154 1.69 -8.88 9.17
CA ASN A 154 1.95 -10.32 9.12
C ASN A 154 1.18 -11.04 10.23
N SER A 155 0.86 -12.33 10.02
CA SER A 155 0.19 -13.13 11.06
C SER A 155 1.06 -13.32 12.30
N PHE A 156 0.42 -13.74 13.41
CA PHE A 156 1.11 -14.06 14.66
C PHE A 156 2.19 -15.13 14.49
N ASP A 157 1.90 -16.17 13.71
CA ASP A 157 2.86 -17.25 13.45
C ASP A 157 4.09 -16.76 12.67
N LEU A 158 3.97 -15.66 11.92
CA LEU A 158 5.08 -15.02 11.22
C LEU A 158 5.73 -13.88 12.02
N GLY A 159 5.29 -13.65 13.26
CA GLY A 159 5.86 -12.71 14.21
C GLY A 159 5.21 -11.33 14.26
N SER A 160 4.02 -11.17 13.67
CA SER A 160 3.19 -9.94 13.77
C SER A 160 3.88 -8.64 13.35
N ASN A 161 4.97 -8.70 12.58
CA ASN A 161 5.64 -7.51 12.07
C ASN A 161 4.67 -6.71 11.21
N THR A 162 4.83 -5.38 11.22
CA THR A 162 3.99 -4.45 10.49
C THR A 162 4.80 -3.49 9.66
N ALA A 163 4.22 -3.04 8.56
CA ALA A 163 4.75 -1.95 7.74
C ALA A 163 3.61 -0.99 7.41
N GLU A 164 3.92 0.30 7.31
CA GLU A 164 2.93 1.35 7.09
C GLU A 164 3.37 2.22 5.92
N GLU A 165 2.42 2.64 5.09
CA GLU A 165 2.65 3.58 3.99
C GLU A 165 1.45 4.51 3.86
N THR A 166 1.71 5.79 3.58
CA THR A 166 0.66 6.80 3.55
C THR A 166 0.35 7.19 2.12
N PHE A 167 -0.87 6.90 1.67
CA PHE A 167 -1.39 7.44 0.44
C PHE A 167 -1.58 8.95 0.57
N VAL A 168 -1.05 9.69 -0.38
CA VAL A 168 -1.13 11.15 -0.47
C VAL A 168 -1.62 11.56 -1.86
N LEU A 169 -2.70 12.31 -1.90
CA LEU A 169 -3.21 12.96 -3.12
C LEU A 169 -3.45 14.43 -2.84
N THR A 170 -2.83 15.31 -3.63
CA THR A 170 -3.01 16.76 -3.54
C THR A 170 -3.95 17.22 -4.65
N ILE A 171 -5.07 17.80 -4.27
CA ILE A 171 -6.07 18.34 -5.19
C ILE A 171 -6.03 19.85 -5.12
N VAL A 172 -5.60 20.47 -6.20
CA VAL A 172 -5.55 21.92 -6.35
C VAL A 172 -6.78 22.41 -7.09
N ASN A 173 -7.14 23.67 -6.87
CA ASN A 173 -8.16 24.36 -7.62
C ASN A 173 -7.50 25.49 -8.39
N ASP A 174 -6.98 25.18 -9.58
CA ASP A 174 -6.53 26.17 -10.54
C ASP A 174 -7.60 26.40 -11.62
N GLN A 175 -8.87 26.41 -11.20
CA GLN A 175 -9.93 26.85 -12.09
C GLN A 175 -9.70 28.32 -12.42
N SER A 176 -9.36 28.57 -13.68
CA SER A 176 -9.31 29.88 -14.31
C SER A 176 -10.35 30.81 -13.71
N ARG A 177 -9.90 31.86 -13.01
CA ARG A 177 -10.79 32.93 -12.56
C ARG A 177 -11.53 33.46 -13.80
N ILE A 178 -12.85 33.66 -13.70
CA ILE A 178 -13.64 34.27 -14.78
C ILE A 178 -12.90 35.54 -15.22
N PRO A 179 -12.55 35.68 -16.50
CA PRO A 179 -11.81 36.84 -16.93
C PRO A 179 -12.62 38.11 -16.66
N VAL A 180 -12.03 39.04 -15.90
CA VAL A 180 -12.68 40.31 -15.58
C VAL A 180 -12.34 41.29 -16.70
N ILE A 181 -13.36 41.74 -17.42
CA ILE A 181 -13.20 42.84 -18.37
C ILE A 181 -13.12 44.14 -17.56
N THR A 182 -12.03 44.89 -17.73
CA THR A 182 -11.98 46.27 -17.26
C THR A 182 -12.83 47.09 -18.23
N ALA A 183 -13.91 47.70 -17.74
CA ALA A 183 -15.02 48.29 -18.51
C ALA A 183 -14.72 48.74 -19.95
N ALA A 184 -15.52 48.27 -20.91
CA ALA A 184 -15.56 48.84 -22.25
C ALA A 184 -16.34 50.16 -22.21
N VAL A 185 -15.65 51.27 -22.52
CA VAL A 185 -16.29 52.59 -22.66
C VAL A 185 -16.58 52.82 -24.14
N GLU A 186 -17.73 53.42 -24.45
CA GLU A 186 -18.07 53.75 -25.83
C GLU A 186 -16.95 54.59 -26.48
N GLY A 187 -16.41 54.09 -27.60
CA GLY A 187 -15.27 54.69 -28.30
C GLY A 187 -13.91 54.05 -28.03
N THR A 188 -13.78 53.05 -27.16
CA THR A 188 -12.50 52.33 -26.98
C THR A 188 -12.27 51.26 -28.04
N THR A 189 -11.04 51.19 -28.57
CA THR A 189 -10.62 50.13 -29.52
C THR A 189 -9.95 48.94 -28.83
N THR A 190 -9.68 49.06 -27.53
CA THR A 190 -9.03 48.05 -26.69
C THR A 190 -9.93 47.62 -25.56
N ILE A 191 -9.93 46.32 -25.29
CA ILE A 191 -10.56 45.67 -24.14
C ILE A 191 -9.44 44.97 -23.38
N THR A 192 -9.30 45.26 -22.09
CA THR A 192 -8.29 44.62 -21.23
C THR A 192 -8.99 43.77 -20.17
N GLY A 193 -8.39 42.63 -19.85
CA GLY A 193 -8.85 41.79 -18.75
C GLY A 193 -7.71 40.95 -18.20
N THR A 194 -7.99 40.30 -17.08
CA THR A 194 -7.07 39.31 -16.48
C THR A 194 -7.65 37.91 -16.70
N GLY A 195 -6.80 36.90 -16.79
CA GLY A 195 -7.18 35.50 -16.93
C GLY A 195 -6.04 34.59 -16.46
N VAL A 196 -6.21 33.27 -16.55
CA VAL A 196 -5.15 32.30 -16.24
C VAL A 196 -4.37 31.96 -17.50
N ASP A 197 -3.07 31.73 -17.36
CA ASP A 197 -2.17 31.41 -18.47
C ASP A 197 -2.69 30.26 -19.34
N GLY A 198 -2.59 30.41 -20.66
CA GLY A 198 -3.11 29.46 -21.65
C GLY A 198 -4.63 29.48 -21.85
N ALA A 199 -5.40 30.20 -21.03
CA ALA A 199 -6.85 30.34 -21.25
C ALA A 199 -7.14 31.15 -22.53
N THR A 200 -8.25 30.83 -23.19
CA THR A 200 -8.73 31.59 -24.36
C THR A 200 -9.89 32.48 -23.95
N ILE A 201 -9.71 33.80 -24.10
CA ILE A 201 -10.77 34.79 -23.93
C ILE A 201 -11.47 34.95 -25.27
N THR A 202 -12.80 34.77 -25.30
CA THR A 202 -13.63 35.03 -26.48
C THR A 202 -14.53 36.24 -26.20
N VAL A 203 -14.50 37.22 -27.09
CA VAL A 203 -15.34 38.42 -27.03
C VAL A 203 -16.25 38.43 -28.26
N THR A 204 -17.55 38.40 -28.05
CA THR A 204 -18.57 38.55 -29.11
C THR A 204 -18.92 40.03 -29.25
N LEU A 205 -18.74 40.58 -30.46
CA LEU A 205 -19.09 41.96 -30.80
C LEU A 205 -20.59 42.10 -31.11
N PRO A 206 -21.15 43.33 -31.10
CA PRO A 206 -22.58 43.56 -31.38
C PRO A 206 -23.06 43.08 -32.75
N ASP A 207 -22.15 42.98 -33.73
CA ASP A 207 -22.42 42.44 -35.07
C ASP A 207 -22.41 40.89 -35.10
N GLY A 208 -22.14 40.25 -33.97
CA GLY A 208 -22.03 38.81 -33.81
C GLY A 208 -20.62 38.26 -34.11
N THR A 209 -19.66 39.09 -34.52
CA THR A 209 -18.29 38.65 -34.81
C THR A 209 -17.55 38.31 -33.50
N GLU A 210 -16.84 37.19 -33.46
CA GLU A 210 -16.03 36.82 -32.31
C GLU A 210 -14.57 37.22 -32.49
N LYS A 211 -13.93 37.65 -31.40
CA LYS A 211 -12.48 37.84 -31.29
C LYS A 211 -11.93 37.00 -30.15
N THR A 212 -10.83 36.32 -30.40
CA THR A 212 -10.17 35.46 -29.41
C THR A 212 -8.78 35.97 -29.06
N ALA A 213 -8.38 35.83 -27.79
CA ALA A 213 -7.02 36.07 -27.34
C ALA A 213 -6.58 34.97 -26.36
N GLN A 214 -5.32 34.53 -26.46
CA GLN A 214 -4.72 33.69 -25.42
C GLN A 214 -4.13 34.57 -24.32
N VAL A 215 -4.40 34.17 -23.08
CA VAL A 215 -3.71 34.72 -21.92
C VAL A 215 -2.29 34.13 -21.93
N VAL A 216 -1.30 35.01 -21.88
CA VAL A 216 0.12 34.65 -21.75
C VAL A 216 0.65 35.25 -20.46
N ASP A 217 1.46 34.49 -19.73
CA ASP A 217 2.15 34.98 -18.53
C ASP A 217 3.02 36.20 -18.92
N GLY A 218 2.86 37.31 -18.18
CA GLY A 218 3.41 38.63 -18.49
C GLY A 218 4.76 38.92 -17.85
#